data_AF-T1QU95-F1
#
_entry.id   AF-T1QU95-F1
#
_cell.length_a   1.000
_cell.length_b   1.000
_cell.length_c   1.000
_cell.angle_alpha   90.00
_cell.angle_beta   90.00
_cell.angle_gamma   90.00
#
_symmetry.space_group_name_H-M   'P 1'
#
loop_
_entity.id
_entity.type
_entity.pdbx_description
1 polymer ?
#
loop_
_entity_poly.entity_id
_entity_poly.type
_entity_poly.pdbx_seq_one_letter_code
_entity_poly.pdbx_strand_id
1 'polypeptide(L)'
;LPFLRRLFPRLKTWFEWYNTTQTGPLPNSYRWRGRDKDTNLFLNPKTLTSGLDDYPRASHPSADERHVDLHCWMALSSGIMSSIARLLGEPYHDYELSHQVLTDNNLLNELHWSDQLHAFSDFGNHTQSVSLQQEKVYVPPGQPRHHFPVARLVRSVRKAPKLQYVNALGYVSLFPFLLHILQPDSPKLEHIIRDMRDSSKLWTPYGLRSLSKSDPMYMKRNTEHDAPYWRGPIWINLNYLAVRALHHYSNTEGPYQE
;
A
#
# COMPACT_ATOMS: atom_id res chain seq x y z
N LEU A 1 -21.20 17.60 20.55
CA LEU A 1 -21.49 18.45 19.36
C LEU A 1 -20.64 19.73 19.28
N PRO A 2 -20.50 20.57 20.33
CA PRO A 2 -19.75 21.83 20.21
C PRO A 2 -18.28 21.67 19.80
N PHE A 3 -17.62 20.60 20.27
CA PHE A 3 -16.26 20.26 19.86
C PHE A 3 -16.15 19.99 18.35
N LEU A 4 -17.04 19.16 17.80
CA LEU A 4 -17.05 18.83 16.37
C LEU A 4 -17.36 20.05 15.50
N ARG A 5 -18.29 20.93 15.91
CA ARG A 5 -18.55 22.19 15.19
C ARG A 5 -17.29 23.06 15.06
N ARG A 6 -16.49 23.18 16.13
CA ARG A 6 -15.23 23.95 16.10
C ARG A 6 -14.15 23.29 15.25
N LEU A 7 -14.14 21.96 15.19
CA LEU A 7 -13.13 21.19 14.47
C LEU A 7 -13.44 21.05 12.97
N PHE A 8 -14.73 21.01 12.60
CA PHE A 8 -15.18 20.67 11.25
C PHE A 8 -14.54 21.52 10.14
N PRO A 9 -14.37 22.85 10.25
CA PRO A 9 -13.70 23.63 9.20
C PRO A 9 -12.26 23.13 8.93
N ARG A 10 -11.54 22.68 9.97
CA ARG A 10 -10.18 22.14 9.82
C ARG A 10 -10.19 20.76 9.17
N LEU A 11 -11.15 19.91 9.53
CA LEU A 11 -11.33 18.59 8.89
C LEU A 11 -11.68 18.73 7.41
N LYS A 12 -12.56 19.69 7.08
CA LYS A 12 -12.91 20.03 5.70
C LYS A 12 -11.68 20.43 4.88
N THR A 13 -10.91 21.42 5.35
CA THR A 13 -9.67 21.84 4.68
C THR A 13 -8.68 20.69 4.52
N TRP A 14 -8.53 19.86 5.55
CA TRP A 14 -7.62 18.71 5.52
C TRP A 14 -8.04 17.65 4.49
N PHE A 15 -9.33 17.31 4.47
CA PHE A 15 -9.90 16.36 3.51
C PHE A 15 -9.78 16.88 2.08
N GLU A 16 -10.17 18.14 1.83
CA GLU A 16 -10.09 18.76 0.50
C GLU A 16 -8.64 18.81 -0.02
N TRP A 17 -7.68 19.13 0.85
CA TRP A 17 -6.26 19.12 0.51
C TRP A 17 -5.79 17.73 0.10
N TYR A 18 -6.14 16.68 0.86
CA TYR A 18 -5.78 15.31 0.49
C TYR A 18 -6.45 14.87 -0.81
N ASN A 19 -7.76 15.12 -0.95
CA ASN A 19 -8.55 14.72 -2.10
C ASN A 19 -8.03 15.35 -3.41
N THR A 20 -7.52 16.58 -3.33
CA THR A 20 -7.00 17.33 -4.49
C THR A 20 -5.52 17.02 -4.76
N THR A 21 -4.67 16.98 -3.74
CA THR A 21 -3.22 16.89 -3.95
C THR A 21 -2.73 15.48 -4.26
N GLN A 22 -3.48 14.47 -3.83
CA GLN A 22 -3.10 13.06 -3.99
C GLN A 22 -3.84 12.35 -5.14
N THR A 23 -4.58 13.07 -5.98
CA THR A 23 -5.30 12.48 -7.12
C THR A 23 -4.37 11.65 -8.01
N GLY A 24 -4.84 10.47 -8.41
CA GLY A 24 -4.15 9.56 -9.30
C GLY A 24 -4.35 9.91 -10.79
N PRO A 25 -3.80 9.10 -11.70
CA PRO A 25 -3.88 9.34 -13.14
C PRO A 25 -5.27 9.04 -13.74
N LEU A 26 -6.09 8.23 -13.06
CA LEU A 26 -7.45 7.87 -13.48
C LEU A 26 -8.50 8.51 -12.55
N PRO A 27 -9.74 8.73 -13.04
CA PRO A 27 -10.84 9.18 -12.18
C PRO A 27 -10.96 8.32 -10.93
N ASN A 28 -11.14 8.97 -9.77
CA ASN A 28 -11.30 8.32 -8.45
C ASN A 28 -10.14 7.42 -8.00
N SER A 29 -9.01 7.43 -8.73
CA SER A 29 -7.78 6.80 -8.27
C SER A 29 -6.94 7.79 -7.46
N TYR A 30 -6.06 7.27 -6.61
CA TYR A 30 -5.15 8.08 -5.81
C TYR A 30 -3.72 7.58 -5.88
N ARG A 31 -2.76 8.49 -5.67
CA ARG A 31 -1.33 8.21 -5.68
C ARG A 31 -0.58 9.10 -4.70
N TRP A 32 -0.04 8.47 -3.65
CA TRP A 32 0.97 9.04 -2.76
C TRP A 32 2.02 9.88 -3.50
N ARG A 33 2.20 11.13 -3.05
CA ARG A 33 3.30 12.01 -3.46
C ARG A 33 4.55 11.79 -2.60
N GLY A 34 5.70 12.24 -3.09
CA GLY A 34 6.96 12.22 -2.34
C GLY A 34 7.70 10.89 -2.32
N ARG A 35 7.36 9.93 -3.19
CA ARG A 35 8.20 8.73 -3.38
C ARG A 35 9.59 9.12 -3.85
N ASP A 36 10.60 8.43 -3.33
CA ASP A 36 11.99 8.61 -3.76
C ASP A 36 12.10 8.33 -5.27
N LYS A 37 12.72 9.24 -6.03
CA LYS A 37 12.87 9.07 -7.49
C LYS A 37 14.21 8.46 -7.88
N ASP A 38 15.21 8.54 -7.01
CA ASP A 38 16.52 7.95 -7.29
C ASP A 38 16.48 6.45 -7.04
N THR A 39 16.26 5.71 -8.12
CA THR A 39 16.21 4.26 -8.05
C THR A 39 17.60 3.62 -7.89
N ASN A 40 18.71 4.33 -8.05
CA ASN A 40 20.04 3.72 -7.94
C ASN A 40 20.46 3.46 -6.49
N LEU A 41 19.88 4.23 -5.56
CA LEU A 41 20.17 4.14 -4.13
C LEU A 41 19.42 3.00 -3.44
N PHE A 42 18.19 2.74 -3.86
CA PHE A 42 17.27 1.83 -3.16
C PHE A 42 16.95 0.60 -3.98
N LEU A 43 16.87 -0.57 -3.35
CA LEU A 43 16.34 -1.77 -4.00
C LEU A 43 14.91 -1.53 -4.52
N ASN A 44 14.07 -0.87 -3.71
CA ASN A 44 12.76 -0.34 -4.08
C ASN A 44 12.58 1.05 -3.45
N PRO A 45 12.24 2.11 -4.22
CA PRO A 45 12.12 3.46 -3.65
C PRO A 45 11.02 3.57 -2.58
N LYS A 46 11.30 4.29 -1.49
CA LYS A 46 10.42 4.36 -0.31
C LYS A 46 9.16 5.18 -0.60
N THR A 47 8.15 4.98 0.24
CA THR A 47 6.89 5.75 0.24
C THR A 47 6.59 6.21 1.66
N LEU A 48 7.46 7.06 2.22
CA LEU A 48 7.38 7.52 3.61
C LEU A 48 6.02 8.14 3.96
N THR A 49 5.40 8.83 3.00
CA THR A 49 4.10 9.51 3.17
C THR A 49 2.94 8.54 3.43
N SER A 50 3.08 7.25 3.10
CA SER A 50 2.05 6.24 3.40
C SER A 50 2.08 5.71 4.83
N GLY A 51 3.17 5.95 5.57
CA GLY A 51 3.43 5.32 6.87
C GLY A 51 3.92 3.87 6.80
N LEU A 52 4.00 3.29 5.59
CA LEU A 52 4.58 1.96 5.32
C LEU A 52 5.89 2.11 4.52
N ASP A 53 6.87 2.75 5.14
CA ASP A 53 8.08 3.34 4.53
C ASP A 53 8.73 2.54 3.39
N ASP A 54 9.16 1.32 3.65
CA ASP A 54 9.88 0.45 2.71
C ASP A 54 9.01 -0.69 2.15
N TYR A 55 7.69 -0.64 2.34
CA TYR A 55 6.77 -1.61 1.71
C TYR A 55 6.94 -1.57 0.19
N PRO A 56 7.18 -2.73 -0.48
CA PRO A 56 7.47 -2.74 -1.90
C PRO A 56 6.30 -2.19 -2.74
N ARG A 57 6.57 -1.16 -3.55
CA ARG A 57 5.63 -0.63 -4.55
C ARG A 57 6.21 -0.74 -5.96
N ALA A 58 5.63 -0.03 -6.93
CA ALA A 58 6.16 0.01 -8.29
C ALA A 58 7.65 0.33 -8.28
N SER A 59 8.43 -0.48 -8.99
CA SER A 59 9.90 -0.46 -8.91
C SER A 59 10.51 0.79 -9.56
N HIS A 60 9.78 1.42 -10.47
CA HIS A 60 10.16 2.64 -11.17
C HIS A 60 9.03 3.64 -10.96
N PRO A 61 9.15 4.54 -9.96
CA PRO A 61 8.10 5.49 -9.65
C PRO A 61 7.75 6.37 -10.85
N SER A 62 6.46 6.64 -11.03
CA SER A 62 5.94 7.36 -12.20
C SER A 62 4.61 8.05 -11.89
N ALA A 63 4.13 8.89 -12.81
CA ALA A 63 2.82 9.51 -12.65
C ALA A 63 1.66 8.51 -12.78
N ASP A 64 1.91 7.36 -13.42
CA ASP A 64 0.93 6.32 -13.74
C ASP A 64 0.56 5.40 -12.56
N GLU A 65 1.17 5.59 -11.39
CA GLU A 65 0.91 4.72 -10.25
C GLU A 65 -0.49 4.92 -9.67
N ARG A 66 -1.06 3.84 -9.12
CA ARG A 66 -2.29 3.86 -8.33
C ARG A 66 -2.04 3.09 -7.04
N HIS A 67 -2.37 3.71 -5.90
CA HIS A 67 -2.07 3.16 -4.57
C HIS A 67 -3.36 2.76 -3.85
N VAL A 68 -3.53 1.46 -3.62
CA VAL A 68 -4.80 0.91 -3.10
C VAL A 68 -5.07 1.31 -1.65
N ASP A 69 -4.02 1.40 -0.84
CA ASP A 69 -4.13 1.83 0.56
C ASP A 69 -4.64 3.27 0.67
N LEU A 70 -4.15 4.17 -0.19
CA LEU A 70 -4.63 5.55 -0.24
C LEU A 70 -6.07 5.66 -0.75
N HIS A 71 -6.44 4.89 -1.77
CA HIS A 71 -7.84 4.79 -2.21
C HIS A 71 -8.74 4.43 -1.03
N CYS A 72 -8.35 3.43 -0.25
CA CYS A 72 -9.12 2.96 0.91
C CYS A 72 -9.20 4.02 2.02
N TRP A 73 -8.12 4.78 2.28
CA TRP A 73 -8.15 5.90 3.22
C TRP A 73 -9.10 7.02 2.77
N MET A 74 -9.14 7.31 1.47
CA MET A 74 -10.05 8.32 0.91
C MET A 74 -11.52 7.86 0.95
N ALA A 75 -11.77 6.57 0.73
CA ALA A 75 -13.09 5.95 0.90
C ALA A 75 -13.59 6.05 2.35
N LEU A 76 -12.74 5.71 3.33
CA LEU A 76 -13.11 5.81 4.75
C LEU A 76 -13.32 7.27 5.19
N SER A 77 -12.40 8.16 4.82
CA SER A 77 -12.44 9.56 5.26
C SER A 77 -13.64 10.32 4.69
N SER A 78 -14.04 10.05 3.44
CA SER A 78 -15.25 10.64 2.84
C SER A 78 -16.52 10.22 3.59
N GLY A 79 -16.63 8.94 4.00
CA GLY A 79 -17.75 8.45 4.81
C GLY A 79 -17.81 9.10 6.20
N ILE A 80 -16.66 9.28 6.84
CA ILE A 80 -16.53 10.00 8.12
C ILE A 80 -16.94 11.46 7.96
N MET A 81 -16.47 12.14 6.90
CA MET A 81 -16.82 13.53 6.61
C MET A 81 -18.31 13.70 6.35
N SER A 82 -18.93 12.81 5.58
CA SER A 82 -20.38 12.79 5.36
C SER A 82 -21.15 12.66 6.68
N SER A 83 -20.74 11.71 7.52
CA SER A 83 -21.38 11.45 8.82
C SER A 83 -21.29 12.65 9.77
N ILE A 84 -20.11 13.26 9.88
CA ILE A 84 -19.90 14.45 10.71
C ILE A 84 -20.70 15.64 10.16
N ALA A 85 -20.66 15.87 8.85
CA ALA A 85 -21.38 16.97 8.21
C ALA A 85 -22.90 16.85 8.44
N ARG A 86 -23.47 15.65 8.23
CA ARG A 86 -24.88 15.35 8.50
C ARG A 86 -25.26 15.60 9.96
N LEU A 87 -24.43 15.13 10.90
CA LEU A 87 -24.65 15.34 12.34
C LEU A 87 -24.65 16.82 12.74
N LEU A 88 -23.89 17.65 12.03
CA LEU A 88 -23.77 19.09 12.30
C LEU A 88 -24.81 19.95 11.56
N GLY A 89 -25.50 19.39 10.57
CA GLY A 89 -26.38 20.14 9.66
C GLY A 89 -25.62 20.91 8.57
N GLU A 90 -24.41 20.46 8.24
CA GLU A 90 -23.55 21.02 7.19
C GLU A 90 -23.79 20.31 5.84
N PRO A 91 -23.44 20.92 4.69
CA PRO A 91 -23.49 20.23 3.40
C PRO A 91 -22.67 18.93 3.40
N TYR A 92 -23.33 17.81 3.09
CA TYR A 92 -22.73 16.47 3.19
C TYR A 92 -22.76 15.65 1.88
N HIS A 93 -23.58 16.05 0.90
CA HIS A 93 -23.85 15.26 -0.30
C HIS A 93 -22.59 14.94 -1.13
N ASP A 94 -21.64 15.87 -1.26
CA ASP A 94 -20.40 15.64 -2.01
C ASP A 94 -19.50 14.58 -1.34
N TYR A 95 -19.46 14.58 0.00
CA TYR A 95 -18.73 13.56 0.77
C TYR A 95 -19.42 12.20 0.69
N GLU A 96 -20.75 12.18 0.72
CA GLU A 96 -21.54 10.97 0.56
C GLU A 96 -21.35 10.36 -0.83
N LEU A 97 -21.42 11.16 -1.89
CA LEU A 97 -21.17 10.72 -3.25
C LEU A 97 -19.74 10.19 -3.41
N SER A 98 -18.75 10.90 -2.86
CA SER A 98 -17.35 10.45 -2.87
C SER A 98 -17.22 9.09 -2.17
N HIS A 99 -17.85 8.92 -1.02
CA HIS A 99 -17.84 7.66 -0.28
C HIS A 99 -18.50 6.52 -1.06
N GLN A 100 -19.67 6.76 -1.65
CA GLN A 100 -20.38 5.78 -2.48
C GLN A 100 -19.54 5.34 -3.68
N VAL A 101 -18.95 6.29 -4.40
CA VAL A 101 -18.09 6.00 -5.56
C VAL A 101 -16.85 5.22 -5.14
N LEU A 102 -16.17 5.62 -4.06
CA LEU A 102 -14.92 4.98 -3.65
C LEU A 102 -15.11 3.63 -2.97
N THR A 103 -16.32 3.32 -2.48
CA THR A 103 -16.68 2.00 -1.93
C THR A 103 -17.36 1.08 -2.94
N ASP A 104 -17.61 1.55 -4.17
CA ASP A 104 -18.06 0.70 -5.28
C ASP A 104 -17.02 -0.39 -5.56
N ASN A 105 -17.41 -1.64 -5.34
CA ASN A 105 -16.51 -2.79 -5.47
C ASN A 105 -16.16 -3.09 -6.94
N ASN A 106 -16.99 -2.69 -7.92
CA ASN A 106 -16.64 -2.81 -9.34
C ASN A 106 -15.52 -1.84 -9.70
N LEU A 107 -15.62 -0.57 -9.27
CA LEU A 107 -14.56 0.42 -9.48
C LEU A 107 -13.26 0.00 -8.76
N LEU A 108 -13.37 -0.45 -7.51
CA LEU A 108 -12.21 -0.95 -6.76
C LEU A 108 -11.54 -2.11 -7.49
N ASN A 109 -12.33 -3.05 -8.04
CA ASN A 109 -11.82 -4.17 -8.82
C ASN A 109 -11.14 -3.70 -10.11
N GLU A 110 -11.75 -2.79 -10.85
CA GLU A 110 -11.17 -2.22 -12.08
C GLU A 110 -9.81 -1.57 -11.82
N LEU A 111 -9.69 -0.80 -10.73
CA LEU A 111 -8.49 -0.03 -10.43
C LEU A 111 -7.37 -0.87 -9.82
N HIS A 112 -7.73 -1.86 -8.99
CA HIS A 112 -6.81 -2.48 -8.03
C HIS A 112 -6.86 -4.01 -7.95
N TRP A 113 -7.86 -4.70 -8.49
CA TRP A 113 -7.89 -6.17 -8.45
C TRP A 113 -7.03 -6.77 -9.57
N SER A 114 -6.13 -7.68 -9.20
CA SER A 114 -5.37 -8.47 -10.16
C SER A 114 -5.85 -9.91 -10.16
N ASP A 115 -6.47 -10.36 -11.26
CA ASP A 115 -6.87 -11.76 -11.42
C ASP A 115 -5.67 -12.71 -11.43
N GLN A 116 -4.53 -12.27 -11.98
CA GLN A 116 -3.31 -13.07 -12.00
C GLN A 116 -2.75 -13.31 -10.59
N LEU A 117 -2.81 -12.30 -9.73
CA LEU A 117 -2.25 -12.35 -8.38
C LEU A 117 -3.27 -12.82 -7.34
N HIS A 118 -4.56 -12.84 -7.69
CA HIS A 118 -5.68 -13.02 -6.78
C HIS A 118 -5.60 -12.11 -5.54
N ALA A 119 -5.21 -10.85 -5.75
CA ALA A 119 -5.01 -9.88 -4.69
C ALA A 119 -5.26 -8.45 -5.17
N PHE A 120 -5.73 -7.60 -4.24
CA PHE A 120 -5.69 -6.16 -4.44
C PHE A 120 -4.23 -5.69 -4.43
N SER A 121 -3.88 -4.89 -5.43
CA SER A 121 -2.49 -4.51 -5.72
C SER A 121 -2.41 -3.04 -6.10
N ASP A 122 -1.27 -2.43 -5.75
CA ASP A 122 -0.85 -1.19 -6.40
C ASP A 122 -0.62 -1.45 -7.90
N PHE A 123 -0.71 -0.40 -8.71
CA PHE A 123 -0.39 -0.44 -10.13
C PHE A 123 0.75 0.53 -10.44
N GLY A 124 1.62 0.19 -11.39
CA GLY A 124 2.62 1.13 -11.90
C GLY A 124 3.72 0.46 -12.72
N ASN A 125 4.77 1.23 -13.06
CA ASN A 125 5.89 0.73 -13.85
C ASN A 125 6.81 -0.18 -13.00
N HIS A 126 6.62 -1.49 -13.13
CA HIS A 126 7.18 -2.47 -12.20
C HIS A 126 7.98 -3.58 -12.89
N THR A 127 8.99 -4.11 -12.19
CA THR A 127 9.69 -5.36 -12.46
C THR A 127 10.21 -5.91 -11.13
N GLN A 128 10.04 -7.22 -10.90
CA GLN A 128 10.66 -7.92 -9.76
C GLN A 128 12.14 -8.23 -10.01
N SER A 129 12.64 -8.03 -11.24
CA SER A 129 14.01 -8.37 -11.65
C SER A 129 15.03 -7.31 -11.23
N VAL A 130 15.01 -6.93 -9.96
CA VAL A 130 15.91 -5.94 -9.35
C VAL A 130 16.76 -6.60 -8.26
N SER A 131 17.98 -6.12 -8.07
CA SER A 131 18.89 -6.61 -7.03
C SER A 131 19.89 -5.53 -6.65
N LEU A 132 20.39 -5.54 -5.42
CA LEU A 132 21.59 -4.77 -5.06
C LEU A 132 22.83 -5.58 -5.42
N GLN A 133 23.79 -4.95 -6.09
CA GLN A 133 25.08 -5.53 -6.48
C GLN A 133 26.21 -4.61 -6.03
N GLN A 134 27.36 -5.19 -5.68
CA GLN A 134 28.56 -4.38 -5.45
C GLN A 134 29.06 -3.80 -6.77
N GLU A 135 29.26 -2.49 -6.79
CA GLU A 135 29.86 -1.77 -7.90
C GLU A 135 31.26 -2.33 -8.18
N LYS A 136 31.57 -2.54 -9.47
CA LYS A 136 32.90 -2.98 -9.89
C LYS A 136 33.85 -1.78 -9.90
N VAL A 137 34.69 -1.67 -8.88
CA VAL A 137 35.77 -0.69 -8.83
C VAL A 137 36.98 -1.25 -9.55
N TYR A 138 37.35 -0.66 -10.68
CA TYR A 138 38.59 -1.01 -11.39
C TYR A 138 39.81 -0.48 -10.62
N VAL A 139 40.73 -1.37 -10.27
CA VAL A 139 42.01 -1.04 -9.64
C VAL A 139 43.11 -1.41 -10.63
N PRO A 140 43.86 -0.43 -11.20
CA PRO A 140 44.99 -0.70 -12.08
C PRO A 140 46.06 -1.57 -11.39
N PRO A 141 46.73 -2.47 -12.13
CA PRO A 141 47.83 -3.28 -11.59
C PRO A 141 48.92 -2.40 -10.94
N GLY A 142 49.38 -2.79 -9.75
CA GLY A 142 50.46 -2.10 -9.03
C GLY A 142 50.04 -0.90 -8.18
N GLN A 143 48.75 -0.52 -8.16
CA GLN A 143 48.27 0.57 -7.29
C GLN A 143 47.61 0.06 -6.00
N PRO A 144 47.78 0.76 -4.85
CA PRO A 144 47.16 0.35 -3.59
C PRO A 144 45.64 0.53 -3.59
N ARG A 145 44.89 -0.49 -3.15
CA ARG A 145 43.42 -0.50 -3.16
C ARG A 145 42.77 0.62 -2.32
N HIS A 146 43.45 1.13 -1.30
CA HIS A 146 42.95 2.20 -0.42
C HIS A 146 42.92 3.59 -1.09
N HIS A 147 43.56 3.76 -2.25
CA HIS A 147 43.45 4.99 -3.05
C HIS A 147 42.18 5.03 -3.93
N PHE A 148 41.41 3.94 -3.98
CA PHE A 148 40.19 3.84 -4.78
C PHE A 148 38.94 3.91 -3.91
N PRO A 149 37.81 4.43 -4.43
CA PRO A 149 36.55 4.47 -3.70
C PRO A 149 36.12 3.08 -3.22
N VAL A 150 35.50 3.03 -2.04
CA VAL A 150 34.87 1.80 -1.54
C VAL A 150 33.73 1.42 -2.49
N ALA A 151 33.68 0.15 -2.90
CA ALA A 151 32.63 -0.37 -3.76
C ALA A 151 31.26 -0.20 -3.10
N ARG A 152 30.39 0.59 -3.73
CA ARG A 152 29.03 0.85 -3.21
C ARG A 152 28.08 -0.27 -3.63
N LEU A 153 27.06 -0.52 -2.82
CA LEU A 153 25.90 -1.30 -3.27
C LEU A 153 25.04 -0.44 -4.19
N VAL A 154 24.90 -0.85 -5.44
CA VAL A 154 24.10 -0.18 -6.47
C VAL A 154 22.97 -1.10 -6.93
N ARG A 155 21.81 -0.52 -7.23
CA ARG A 155 20.70 -1.28 -7.82
C ARG A 155 21.03 -1.67 -9.26
N SER A 156 20.80 -2.95 -9.57
CA SER A 156 20.82 -3.50 -10.92
C SER A 156 19.44 -3.95 -11.35
N VAL A 157 19.02 -3.60 -12.57
CA VAL A 157 17.75 -3.96 -13.18
C VAL A 157 18.02 -4.94 -14.33
N ARG A 158 17.55 -6.19 -14.20
CA ARG A 158 17.81 -7.28 -15.16
C ARG A 158 16.75 -7.44 -16.24
N LYS A 159 15.52 -6.99 -15.99
CA LYS A 159 14.43 -6.95 -16.98
C LYS A 159 13.80 -5.58 -16.94
N ALA A 160 13.55 -4.99 -18.11
CA ALA A 160 12.87 -3.70 -18.21
C ALA A 160 11.51 -3.75 -17.50
N PRO A 161 11.14 -2.68 -16.77
CA PRO A 161 9.83 -2.59 -16.14
C PRO A 161 8.74 -2.37 -17.18
N LYS A 162 7.51 -2.72 -16.82
CA LYS A 162 6.30 -2.42 -17.58
C LYS A 162 5.17 -2.01 -16.64
N LEU A 163 4.18 -1.28 -17.16
CA LEU A 163 2.95 -1.00 -16.43
C LEU A 163 2.23 -2.31 -16.13
N GLN A 164 2.06 -2.61 -14.84
CA GLN A 164 1.38 -3.81 -14.36
C GLN A 164 0.98 -3.65 -12.88
N TYR A 165 0.16 -4.57 -12.40
CA TYR A 165 -0.07 -4.73 -10.97
C TYR A 165 1.22 -5.16 -10.27
N VAL A 166 1.50 -4.55 -9.13
CA VAL A 166 2.68 -4.81 -8.31
C VAL A 166 2.44 -6.06 -7.48
N ASN A 167 3.21 -7.11 -7.77
CA ASN A 167 3.16 -8.34 -6.98
C ASN A 167 3.94 -8.16 -5.67
N ALA A 168 3.25 -7.61 -4.66
CA ALA A 168 3.73 -7.39 -3.30
C ALA A 168 2.60 -7.69 -2.30
N LEU A 169 2.29 -8.98 -2.12
CA LEU A 169 1.25 -9.43 -1.20
C LEU A 169 1.64 -9.14 0.25
N GLY A 170 0.80 -8.40 0.97
CA GLY A 170 1.06 -7.96 2.33
C GLY A 170 -0.04 -7.05 2.85
N TYR A 171 0.26 -6.23 3.85
CA TYR A 171 -0.73 -5.32 4.45
C TYR A 171 -1.44 -4.43 3.43
N VAL A 172 -0.72 -3.89 2.42
CA VAL A 172 -1.32 -3.04 1.38
C VAL A 172 -2.45 -3.78 0.64
N SER A 173 -2.26 -5.07 0.34
CA SER A 173 -3.28 -5.90 -0.32
C SER A 173 -4.52 -6.15 0.54
N LEU A 174 -4.43 -5.97 1.86
CA LEU A 174 -5.54 -6.19 2.78
C LEU A 174 -6.39 -4.94 3.01
N PHE A 175 -5.98 -3.75 2.56
CA PHE A 175 -6.66 -2.49 2.91
C PHE A 175 -8.17 -2.47 2.63
N PRO A 176 -8.68 -2.98 1.49
CA PRO A 176 -10.11 -3.06 1.26
C PRO A 176 -10.85 -3.85 2.34
N PHE A 177 -10.26 -4.95 2.82
CA PHE A 177 -10.78 -5.76 3.91
C PHE A 177 -10.61 -5.05 5.27
N LEU A 178 -9.42 -4.53 5.57
CA LEU A 178 -9.09 -3.88 6.85
C LEU A 178 -10.01 -2.68 7.16
N LEU A 179 -10.43 -1.95 6.13
CA LEU A 179 -11.28 -0.76 6.24
C LEU A 179 -12.76 -1.03 5.92
N HIS A 180 -13.15 -2.31 5.83
CA HIS A 180 -14.53 -2.76 5.62
C HIS A 180 -15.18 -2.20 4.34
N ILE A 181 -14.40 -2.10 3.27
CA ILE A 181 -14.87 -1.61 1.97
C ILE A 181 -15.47 -2.75 1.14
N LEU A 182 -14.97 -3.97 1.32
CA LEU A 182 -15.48 -5.12 0.58
C LEU A 182 -16.88 -5.50 1.04
N GLN A 183 -17.75 -5.79 0.07
CA GLN A 183 -19.06 -6.36 0.36
C GLN A 183 -18.90 -7.77 0.95
N PRO A 184 -19.75 -8.20 1.91
CA PRO A 184 -19.65 -9.50 2.58
C PRO A 184 -19.77 -10.71 1.66
N ASP A 185 -20.41 -10.56 0.49
CA ASP A 185 -20.56 -11.57 -0.55
C ASP A 185 -19.49 -11.50 -1.64
N SER A 186 -18.53 -10.59 -1.51
CA SER A 186 -17.43 -10.45 -2.47
C SER A 186 -16.56 -11.70 -2.49
N PRO A 187 -16.40 -12.39 -3.63
CA PRO A 187 -15.56 -13.60 -3.70
C PRO A 187 -14.07 -13.33 -3.43
N LYS A 188 -13.67 -12.06 -3.39
CA LYS A 188 -12.30 -11.67 -3.08
C LYS A 188 -11.96 -11.90 -1.60
N LEU A 189 -12.97 -11.95 -0.72
CA LEU A 189 -12.80 -12.27 0.70
C LEU A 189 -12.22 -13.67 0.90
N GLU A 190 -12.63 -14.66 0.09
CA GLU A 190 -12.09 -16.02 0.14
C GLU A 190 -10.56 -16.03 -0.03
N HIS A 191 -10.07 -15.32 -1.05
CA HIS A 191 -8.65 -15.23 -1.34
C HIS A 191 -7.89 -14.52 -0.21
N ILE A 192 -8.45 -13.44 0.34
CA ILE A 192 -7.87 -12.68 1.45
C ILE A 192 -7.76 -13.55 2.70
N ILE A 193 -8.84 -14.19 3.13
CA ILE A 193 -8.89 -15.04 4.34
C ILE A 193 -7.94 -16.23 4.19
N ARG A 194 -7.91 -16.86 3.01
CA ARG A 194 -6.98 -17.95 2.71
C ARG A 194 -5.53 -17.51 2.85
N ASP A 195 -5.17 -16.38 2.26
CA ASP A 195 -3.79 -15.87 2.28
C ASP A 195 -3.36 -15.37 3.67
N MET A 196 -4.30 -14.82 4.45
CA MET A 196 -4.09 -14.48 5.86
C MET A 196 -3.79 -15.71 6.72
N ARG A 197 -4.39 -16.87 6.41
CA ARG A 197 -4.20 -18.14 7.15
C ARG A 197 -3.01 -18.97 6.65
N ASP A 198 -2.39 -18.59 5.53
CA ASP A 198 -1.28 -19.33 4.95
C ASP A 198 0.06 -18.96 5.62
N SER A 199 0.67 -19.94 6.29
CA SER A 199 1.96 -19.78 6.98
C SER A 199 3.16 -19.53 6.05
N SER A 200 3.03 -19.91 4.78
CA SER A 200 4.00 -19.60 3.71
C SER A 200 3.86 -18.18 3.18
N LYS A 201 2.75 -17.49 3.54
CA LYS A 201 2.46 -16.10 3.18
C LYS A 201 2.44 -15.20 4.41
N LEU A 202 1.26 -14.89 4.95
CA LEU A 202 1.07 -13.85 5.96
C LEU A 202 0.97 -14.40 7.38
N TRP A 203 0.55 -15.66 7.57
CA TRP A 203 0.28 -16.20 8.91
C TRP A 203 1.56 -16.50 9.70
N THR A 204 1.55 -16.12 10.99
CA THR A 204 2.53 -16.56 11.98
C THR A 204 1.83 -16.90 13.31
N PRO A 205 2.48 -17.64 14.22
CA PRO A 205 1.99 -17.80 15.60
C PRO A 205 1.89 -16.51 16.42
N TYR A 206 2.36 -15.38 15.91
CA TYR A 206 2.48 -14.10 16.63
C TYR A 206 1.67 -12.96 15.99
N GLY A 207 0.91 -13.24 14.93
CA GLY A 207 0.17 -12.25 14.12
C GLY A 207 0.53 -12.29 12.64
N LEU A 208 -0.06 -11.38 11.86
CA LEU A 208 0.13 -11.28 10.42
C LEU A 208 1.42 -10.54 10.08
N ARG A 209 2.18 -11.05 9.11
CA ARG A 209 3.38 -10.40 8.56
C ARG A 209 3.00 -9.16 7.74
N SER A 210 3.85 -8.13 7.77
CA SER A 210 3.69 -6.96 6.89
C SER A 210 3.78 -7.30 5.40
N LEU A 211 4.66 -8.24 5.04
CA LEU A 211 4.85 -8.72 3.68
C LEU A 211 4.90 -10.24 3.67
N SER A 212 4.35 -10.85 2.62
CA SER A 212 4.35 -12.30 2.43
C SER A 212 5.75 -12.88 2.53
N LYS A 213 5.90 -14.00 3.25
CA LYS A 213 7.16 -14.75 3.33
C LYS A 213 7.63 -15.27 1.96
N SER A 214 6.70 -15.45 1.02
CA SER A 214 7.01 -15.87 -0.36
C SER A 214 7.48 -14.71 -1.26
N ASP A 215 7.43 -13.46 -0.78
CA ASP A 215 7.82 -12.30 -1.58
C ASP A 215 9.36 -12.21 -1.73
N PRO A 216 9.91 -11.90 -2.92
CA PRO A 216 11.35 -11.72 -3.10
C PRO A 216 11.99 -10.64 -2.22
N MET A 217 11.21 -9.66 -1.77
CA MET A 217 11.63 -8.57 -0.88
C MET A 217 11.48 -8.91 0.61
N TYR A 218 10.96 -10.09 0.97
CA TYR A 218 10.81 -10.51 2.36
C TYR A 218 12.15 -10.48 3.10
N MET A 219 12.20 -9.72 4.21
CA MET A 219 13.39 -9.48 5.03
C MET A 219 14.61 -8.92 4.26
N LYS A 220 14.40 -8.35 3.07
CA LYS A 220 15.47 -7.72 2.29
C LYS A 220 15.69 -6.29 2.75
N ARG A 221 16.96 -5.96 3.01
CA ARG A 221 17.40 -4.58 3.20
C ARG A 221 17.12 -3.73 1.97
N ASN A 222 16.82 -2.45 2.16
CA ASN A 222 16.57 -1.54 1.04
C ASN A 222 17.85 -0.89 0.50
N THR A 223 18.84 -0.74 1.37
CA THR A 223 20.20 -0.24 1.09
C THR A 223 21.18 -1.05 1.94
N GLU A 224 22.46 -0.68 1.97
CA GLU A 224 23.43 -1.26 2.90
C GLU A 224 23.02 -1.07 4.38
N HIS A 225 22.45 0.10 4.68
CA HIS A 225 22.16 0.57 6.04
C HIS A 225 20.67 0.50 6.42
N ASP A 226 19.77 0.40 5.43
CA ASP A 226 18.33 0.30 5.67
C ASP A 226 17.90 -1.17 5.87
N ALA A 227 17.81 -1.59 7.14
CA ALA A 227 17.22 -2.88 7.51
C ALA A 227 15.74 -2.99 7.08
N PRO A 228 15.21 -4.21 6.84
CA PRO A 228 13.79 -4.39 6.51
C PRO A 228 12.87 -3.90 7.64
N TYR A 229 11.80 -3.17 7.29
CA TYR A 229 10.89 -2.58 8.27
C TYR A 229 9.44 -3.05 8.07
N TRP A 230 8.83 -2.74 6.93
CA TRP A 230 7.51 -3.20 6.47
C TRP A 230 7.62 -4.36 5.47
N ARG A 231 8.67 -5.18 5.61
CA ARG A 231 9.02 -6.29 4.71
C ARG A 231 8.99 -7.66 5.38
N GLY A 232 8.09 -7.84 6.35
CA GLY A 232 7.96 -9.09 7.10
C GLY A 232 7.58 -8.92 8.56
N PRO A 233 8.18 -7.96 9.31
CA PRO A 233 7.82 -7.72 10.72
C PRO A 233 6.32 -7.50 10.94
N ILE A 234 5.86 -7.84 12.15
CA ILE A 234 4.46 -7.80 12.58
C ILE A 234 4.21 -6.45 13.25
N TRP A 235 3.09 -5.81 12.92
CA TRP A 235 2.76 -4.47 13.36
C TRP A 235 1.36 -4.43 13.97
N ILE A 236 1.28 -3.97 15.22
CA ILE A 236 0.07 -4.09 16.04
C ILE A 236 -1.11 -3.28 15.50
N ASN A 237 -0.84 -2.12 14.90
CA ASN A 237 -1.86 -1.25 14.32
C ASN A 237 -2.61 -1.94 13.17
N LEU A 238 -1.90 -2.59 12.24
CA LEU A 238 -2.54 -3.31 11.12
C LEU A 238 -3.18 -4.63 11.59
N ASN A 239 -2.58 -5.31 12.58
CA ASN A 239 -3.18 -6.51 13.17
C ASN A 239 -4.48 -6.19 13.94
N TYR A 240 -4.54 -5.04 14.62
CA TYR A 240 -5.77 -4.56 15.24
C TYR A 240 -6.88 -4.36 14.20
N LEU A 241 -6.57 -3.70 13.07
CA LEU A 241 -7.54 -3.53 11.97
C LEU A 241 -7.97 -4.88 11.39
N ALA A 242 -7.06 -5.85 11.29
CA ALA A 242 -7.39 -7.19 10.80
C ALA A 242 -8.36 -7.92 11.73
N VAL A 243 -8.13 -7.90 13.04
CA VAL A 243 -9.06 -8.50 14.02
C VAL A 243 -10.42 -7.78 14.00
N ARG A 244 -10.42 -6.45 13.89
CA ARG A 244 -11.66 -5.66 13.76
C ARG A 244 -12.44 -6.04 12.50
N ALA A 245 -11.75 -6.22 11.37
CA ALA A 245 -12.37 -6.63 10.12
C ALA A 245 -12.90 -8.07 10.20
N LEU A 246 -12.12 -9.02 10.74
CA LEU A 246 -12.58 -10.39 10.98
C LEU A 246 -13.86 -10.41 11.84
N HIS A 247 -13.88 -9.64 12.93
CA HIS A 247 -15.07 -9.51 13.77
C HIS A 247 -16.25 -8.88 13.01
N HIS A 248 -16.02 -7.90 12.13
CA HIS A 248 -17.09 -7.32 11.32
C HIS A 248 -17.68 -8.35 10.35
N TYR A 249 -16.84 -9.04 9.58
CA TYR A 249 -17.30 -10.00 8.58
C TYR A 249 -17.89 -11.29 9.21
N SER A 250 -17.43 -11.70 10.40
CA SER A 250 -18.05 -12.83 11.12
C SER A 250 -19.43 -12.52 11.72
N ASN A 251 -19.79 -11.24 11.80
CA ASN A 251 -21.08 -10.76 12.33
C ASN A 251 -21.95 -10.12 11.25
N THR A 252 -21.57 -10.25 9.97
CA THR A 252 -22.34 -9.74 8.83
C THR A 252 -22.75 -10.93 7.96
N GLU A 253 -24.02 -10.99 7.58
CA GLU A 253 -24.54 -12.07 6.74
C GLU A 253 -23.77 -12.12 5.40
N GLY A 254 -23.24 -13.30 5.07
CA GLY A 254 -22.48 -13.52 3.85
C GLY A 254 -21.88 -14.92 3.78
N PRO A 255 -21.45 -15.37 2.59
CA PRO A 255 -20.90 -16.71 2.37
C PRO A 255 -19.55 -16.96 3.08
N TYR A 256 -18.89 -15.91 3.59
CA TYR A 256 -17.58 -15.98 4.24
C TYR A 256 -17.65 -15.65 5.75
N GLN A 257 -18.83 -15.83 6.36
CA GLN A 257 -19.06 -15.50 7.76
C GLN A 257 -18.36 -16.46 8.74
N GLU A 258 -18.20 -17.75 8.38
CA GLU A 258 -17.61 -18.81 9.21
C GLU A 258 -16.07 -18.87 9.20
#